data_AF-A0A017TD40-F1
#
_entry.id   AF-A0A017TD40-F1
#
_cell.length_a   1.000
_cell.length_b   1.000
_cell.length_c   1.000
_cell.angle_alpha   90.00
_cell.angle_beta   90.00
_cell.angle_gamma   90.00
#
_symmetry.space_group_name_H-M   'P 1'
#
loop_
_entity.id
_entity.type
_entity.pdbx_description
1 polymer ?
#
loop_
_entity_poly.entity_id
_entity_poly.type
_entity_poly.pdbx_seq_one_letter_code
_entity_poly.pdbx_strand_id
1 'polypeptide(L)'
;MHALVVGAALLAIAAVGLWLTFGLLGLLVTLAVAGAVGWLADRLVPGELPYGWLGAIGAGLLGSWLGSTLMGRIGPNIAGIPLVSALIGAVILAFGIELFQKRRSRQEG
;
A
#
# COMPACT_ATOMS: atom_id res chain seq x y z
N MET A 1 -13.29 30.52 -34.71
CA MET A 1 -12.33 29.43 -34.42
C MET A 1 -11.70 29.56 -33.03
N HIS A 2 -11.12 30.71 -32.66
CA HIS A 2 -10.46 30.92 -31.36
C HIS A 2 -11.38 30.72 -30.13
N ALA A 3 -12.63 31.19 -30.14
CA ALA A 3 -13.56 31.02 -29.01
C ALA A 3 -13.88 29.55 -28.69
N LEU A 4 -13.94 28.68 -29.70
CA LEU A 4 -14.15 27.24 -29.53
C LEU A 4 -12.91 26.56 -28.94
N VAL A 5 -11.72 26.96 -29.38
CA VAL A 5 -10.45 26.45 -28.86
C VAL A 5 -10.24 26.84 -27.39
N VAL A 6 -10.56 28.09 -27.03
CA VAL A 6 -10.46 28.57 -25.64
C VAL A 6 -11.47 27.86 -24.74
N GLY A 7 -12.71 27.69 -25.20
CA GLY A 7 -13.73 26.92 -24.45
C GLY A 7 -13.33 25.46 -24.23
N ALA A 8 -12.82 24.79 -25.27
CA ALA A 8 -12.32 23.43 -25.16
C ALA A 8 -11.09 23.33 -24.23
N ALA A 9 -10.18 24.30 -24.26
CA ALA A 9 -9.02 24.33 -23.37
C ALA A 9 -9.42 24.49 -21.89
N LEU A 10 -10.40 25.36 -21.59
CA LEU A 10 -10.91 25.53 -20.22
C LEU A 10 -11.59 24.25 -19.71
N LEU A 11 -12.38 23.58 -20.55
CA LEU A 11 -12.99 22.29 -20.20
C LEU A 11 -11.95 21.20 -19.98
N ALA A 12 -10.89 21.16 -20.80
CA ALA A 12 -9.79 20.21 -20.63
C ALA A 12 -9.05 20.43 -19.30
N ILE A 13 -8.73 21.68 -18.95
CA ILE A 13 -8.07 22.01 -17.67
C ILE A 13 -8.95 21.62 -16.49
N ALA A 14 -10.27 21.90 -16.55
CA ALA A 14 -11.21 21.52 -15.51
C ALA A 14 -11.32 19.99 -15.35
N ALA A 15 -11.37 19.26 -16.48
CA ALA A 15 -11.39 17.80 -16.48
C ALA A 15 -10.11 17.19 -15.91
N VAL A 16 -8.94 17.73 -16.27
CA VAL A 16 -7.64 17.33 -15.71
C VAL A 16 -7.60 17.60 -14.21
N GLY A 17 -8.07 18.76 -13.76
CA GLY A 17 -8.16 19.12 -12.34
C GLY A 17 -9.01 18.13 -11.54
N LEU A 18 -10.21 17.81 -12.05
CA LEU A 18 -11.08 16.80 -11.44
C LEU A 18 -10.37 15.44 -11.37
N TRP A 19 -9.77 15.01 -12.47
CA TRP A 19 -9.10 13.70 -12.54
C TRP A 19 -7.98 13.57 -11.51
N LEU A 20 -7.18 14.63 -11.35
CA LEU A 20 -6.12 14.71 -10.35
C LEU A 20 -6.66 14.60 -8.92
N THR A 21 -7.76 15.29 -8.59
CA THR A 21 -8.37 15.21 -7.27
C THR A 21 -8.83 13.79 -6.93
N PHE A 22 -9.55 13.13 -7.85
CA PHE A 22 -10.01 11.76 -7.63
C PHE A 22 -8.83 10.76 -7.52
N GLY A 23 -7.78 10.94 -8.32
CA GLY A 23 -6.57 10.10 -8.26
C GLY A 23 -5.82 10.25 -6.93
N LEU A 24 -5.63 11.48 -6.45
CA LEU A 24 -4.93 11.76 -5.19
C LEU A 24 -5.70 11.23 -3.98
N LEU A 25 -7.04 11.36 -3.96
CA LEU A 25 -7.88 10.79 -2.91
C LEU A 25 -7.78 9.25 -2.88
N GLY A 26 -7.79 8.61 -4.06
CA GLY A 26 -7.60 7.16 -4.17
C GLY A 26 -6.25 6.69 -3.62
N LEU A 27 -5.17 7.36 -4.00
CA LEU A 27 -3.82 7.08 -3.47
C LEU A 27 -3.76 7.26 -1.95
N LEU A 28 -4.34 8.33 -1.42
CA LEU A 28 -4.32 8.63 0.00
C LEU A 28 -5.05 7.56 0.83
N VAL A 29 -6.23 7.12 0.36
CA VAL A 29 -6.98 6.02 0.98
C VAL A 29 -6.19 4.71 0.87
N THR A 30 -5.60 4.43 -0.29
CA THR A 30 -4.78 3.22 -0.52
C THR A 30 -3.60 3.15 0.45
N LEU A 31 -2.88 4.26 0.63
CA LEU A 31 -1.76 4.35 1.57
C LEU A 31 -2.24 4.21 3.03
N ALA A 32 -3.36 4.83 3.38
CA ALA A 32 -3.93 4.72 4.72
C ALA A 32 -4.35 3.28 5.05
N VAL A 33 -5.02 2.59 4.12
CA VAL A 33 -5.42 1.18 4.27
C VAL A 33 -4.20 0.28 4.31
N ALA A 34 -3.22 0.46 3.42
CA ALA A 34 -1.99 -0.32 3.42
C ALA A 34 -1.21 -0.14 4.73
N GLY A 35 -1.07 1.10 5.22
CA GLY A 35 -0.45 1.39 6.52
C GLY A 35 -1.20 0.75 7.70
N ALA A 36 -2.53 0.82 7.70
CA ALA A 36 -3.34 0.18 8.75
C ALA A 36 -3.20 -1.34 8.74
N VAL A 37 -3.23 -1.97 7.55
CA VAL A 37 -3.03 -3.41 7.37
C VAL A 37 -1.63 -3.84 7.83
N GLY A 38 -0.59 -3.11 7.44
CA GLY A 38 0.77 -3.41 7.83
C GLY A 38 1.04 -3.20 9.32
N TRP A 39 0.42 -2.19 9.93
CA TRP A 39 0.45 -2.00 11.39
C TRP A 39 -0.25 -3.13 12.13
N LEU A 40 -1.37 -3.63 11.56
CA LEU A 40 -2.06 -4.80 12.12
C LEU A 40 -1.18 -6.05 12.02
N ALA A 41 -0.50 -6.26 10.88
CA ALA A 41 0.40 -7.39 10.67
C ALA A 41 1.61 -7.36 11.63
N ASP A 42 2.20 -6.19 11.86
CA ASP A 42 3.28 -5.97 12.83
C ASP A 42 2.85 -6.35 14.25
N ARG A 43 1.59 -6.09 14.62
CA ARG A 43 1.01 -6.52 15.90
C ARG A 43 0.75 -8.01 16.01
N LEU A 44 0.55 -8.71 14.90
CA LEU A 44 0.31 -10.16 14.87
C LEU A 44 1.61 -10.97 14.88
N VAL A 45 2.69 -10.40 14.36
CA VAL A 45 4.00 -11.07 14.28
C VAL A 45 4.83 -10.70 15.52
N PRO A 46 5.43 -11.67 16.23
CA PRO A 46 6.22 -11.39 17.42
C PRO A 46 7.62 -10.84 17.08
N GLY A 47 7.70 -9.59 16.61
CA GLY A 47 8.93 -8.81 16.46
C GLY A 47 8.66 -7.46 15.81
N GLU A 48 9.51 -6.47 16.07
CA GLU A 48 9.29 -5.10 15.61
C GLU A 48 9.86 -4.90 14.19
N LEU A 49 9.02 -4.50 13.24
CA LEU A 49 9.49 -4.05 11.94
C LEU A 49 10.48 -2.87 12.11
N PRO A 50 11.71 -2.96 11.58
CA PRO A 50 12.60 -1.81 11.54
C PRO A 50 11.89 -0.68 10.79
N TYR A 51 12.10 0.56 11.22
CA TYR A 51 11.47 1.76 10.66
C TYR A 51 10.00 2.03 11.10
N GLY A 52 9.44 1.27 12.05
CA GLY A 52 8.15 1.57 12.69
C GLY A 52 7.01 1.75 11.69
N TRP A 53 6.37 2.93 11.67
CA TRP A 53 5.28 3.26 10.74
C TRP A 53 5.65 3.14 9.26
N LEU A 54 6.91 3.45 8.89
CA LEU A 54 7.38 3.26 7.51
C LEU A 54 7.51 1.77 7.15
N GLY A 55 7.96 0.96 8.10
CA GLY A 55 7.99 -0.50 7.98
C GLY A 55 6.59 -1.08 7.81
N ALA A 56 5.61 -0.58 8.57
CA ALA A 56 4.20 -0.95 8.45
C ALA A 56 3.64 -0.61 7.05
N ILE A 57 3.82 0.63 6.56
CA ILE A 57 3.38 0.98 5.20
C ILE A 57 4.04 0.09 4.15
N GLY A 58 5.36 -0.11 4.24
CA GLY A 58 6.10 -0.95 3.31
C GLY A 58 5.63 -2.41 3.32
N ALA A 59 5.44 -2.99 4.50
CA ALA A 59 4.89 -4.34 4.68
C ALA A 59 3.45 -4.44 4.16
N GLY A 60 2.64 -3.40 4.31
CA GLY A 60 1.29 -3.33 3.76
C GLY A 60 1.26 -3.25 2.23
N LEU A 61 2.06 -2.38 1.62
CA LEU A 61 2.17 -2.27 0.16
C LEU A 61 2.74 -3.55 -0.46
N LEU A 62 3.91 -3.99 0.00
CA LEU A 62 4.56 -5.20 -0.51
C LEU A 62 3.76 -6.45 -0.16
N GLY A 63 3.13 -6.48 1.01
CA GLY A 63 2.26 -7.57 1.45
C GLY A 63 0.99 -7.67 0.62
N SER A 64 0.41 -6.55 0.18
CA SER A 64 -0.72 -6.56 -0.77
C SER A 64 -0.34 -7.18 -2.12
N TRP A 65 0.85 -6.86 -2.62
CA TRP A 65 1.36 -7.42 -3.87
C TRP A 65 1.69 -8.90 -3.72
N LEU A 66 2.42 -9.26 -2.65
CA LEU A 66 2.84 -10.64 -2.38
C LEU A 66 1.63 -11.54 -2.10
N GLY A 67 0.71 -11.09 -1.24
CA GLY A 67 -0.48 -11.84 -0.86
C GLY A 67 -1.47 -12.02 -2.01
N SER A 68 -1.65 -11.00 -2.86
CA SER A 68 -2.49 -11.15 -4.06
C SER A 68 -1.88 -12.06 -5.11
N THR A 69 -0.54 -12.17 -5.16
CA THR A 69 0.17 -13.12 -6.03
C THR A 69 0.09 -14.56 -5.51
N LEU A 70 0.17 -14.75 -4.19
CA LEU A 70 0.17 -16.08 -3.57
C LEU A 70 -1.23 -16.71 -3.47
N MET A 71 -2.24 -15.92 -3.09
CA MET A 71 -3.60 -16.41 -2.82
C MET A 71 -4.65 -15.89 -3.81
N GLY A 72 -4.27 -15.01 -4.75
CA GLY A 72 -5.22 -14.35 -5.63
C GLY A 72 -5.94 -13.19 -4.94
N ARG A 73 -6.93 -12.60 -5.63
CA ARG A 73 -7.72 -11.47 -5.12
C ARG A 73 -8.88 -11.99 -4.27
N ILE A 74 -8.57 -12.43 -3.06
CA ILE A 74 -9.58 -12.93 -2.12
C ILE A 74 -9.92 -11.82 -1.10
N GLY A 75 -11.22 -11.57 -0.92
CA GLY A 75 -11.77 -10.66 0.08
C GLY A 75 -12.24 -9.30 -0.45
N PRO A 76 -12.77 -8.43 0.44
CA PRO A 76 -13.25 -7.10 0.09
C PRO A 76 -12.11 -6.25 -0.48
N ASN A 77 -12.36 -5.64 -1.64
CA ASN A 77 -11.38 -4.82 -2.32
C ASN A 77 -11.59 -3.35 -1.93
N ILE A 78 -10.67 -2.79 -1.15
CA ILE A 78 -10.73 -1.39 -0.72
C ILE A 78 -9.64 -0.63 -1.45
N ALA A 79 -10.03 0.35 -2.26
CA ALA A 79 -9.12 1.20 -3.04
C ALA A 79 -8.16 0.40 -3.97
N GLY A 80 -8.59 -0.77 -4.47
CA GLY A 80 -7.78 -1.61 -5.36
C GLY A 80 -6.85 -2.59 -4.65
N ILE A 81 -6.80 -2.56 -3.32
CA ILE A 81 -6.08 -3.53 -2.49
C ILE A 81 -7.07 -4.56 -1.92
N PRO A 82 -6.91 -5.86 -2.26
CA PRO A 82 -7.68 -6.92 -1.64
C PRO A 82 -7.21 -7.15 -0.19
N LEU A 83 -8.07 -6.79 0.77
CA LEU A 83 -7.71 -6.59 2.18
C LEU A 83 -7.20 -7.86 2.86
N VAL A 84 -7.85 -9.00 2.61
CA VAL A 84 -7.51 -10.28 3.25
C VAL A 84 -6.17 -10.78 2.73
N SER A 85 -5.97 -10.79 1.42
CA SER A 85 -4.68 -11.14 0.83
C SER A 85 -3.58 -10.18 1.29
N ALA A 86 -3.85 -8.88 1.43
CA ALA A 86 -2.86 -7.92 1.90
C ALA A 86 -2.43 -8.18 3.35
N LEU A 87 -3.37 -8.53 4.22
CA LEU A 87 -3.08 -8.91 5.61
C LEU A 87 -2.18 -10.14 5.67
N ILE A 88 -2.52 -11.20 4.92
CA ILE A 88 -1.73 -12.44 4.91
C ILE A 88 -0.33 -12.18 4.35
N GLY A 89 -0.24 -11.49 3.20
CA GLY A 89 1.05 -11.17 2.60
C GLY A 89 1.90 -10.28 3.50
N ALA A 90 1.31 -9.32 4.22
CA ALA A 90 2.01 -8.46 5.17
C ALA A 90 2.55 -9.25 6.37
N VAL A 91 1.77 -10.19 6.92
CA VAL A 91 2.21 -11.08 8.00
C VAL A 91 3.40 -11.94 7.57
N ILE A 92 3.34 -12.52 6.37
CA ILE A 92 4.44 -13.32 5.81
C ILE A 92 5.71 -12.46 5.65
N LEU A 93 5.57 -11.24 5.12
CA LEU A 93 6.68 -10.31 4.93
C LEU A 93 7.30 -9.88 6.25
N ALA A 94 6.48 -9.50 7.23
CA ALA A 94 6.92 -9.12 8.57
C ALA A 94 7.71 -10.26 9.22
N PHE A 95 7.18 -11.49 9.17
CA PHE A 95 7.86 -12.68 9.68
C PHE A 95 9.19 -12.95 8.98
N GLY A 96 9.24 -12.77 7.66
CA GLY A 96 10.47 -12.92 6.87
C GLY A 96 11.54 -11.88 7.22
N ILE A 97 11.16 -10.62 7.40
CA ILE A 97 12.08 -9.53 7.81
C ILE A 97 12.65 -9.81 9.19
N GLU A 98 11.80 -10.22 10.13
CA GLU A 98 12.21 -10.54 11.50
C GLU A 98 13.24 -11.69 11.53
N LEU A 99 13.00 -12.74 10.73
CA LEU A 99 13.93 -13.85 10.58
C LEU A 99 15.26 -13.39 9.97
N PHE A 100 15.23 -12.49 8.99
CA PHE A 100 16.42 -11.95 8.35
C PHE A 100 17.24 -11.06 9.30
N GLN A 101 16.57 -10.26 10.13
CA GLN A 101 17.22 -9.44 11.16
C GLN A 101 17.88 -10.30 12.24
N LYS A 102 17.18 -11.32 12.73
CA LYS A 102 17.71 -12.26 13.73
C LYS A 102 18.93 -13.02 13.24
N ARG A 103 19.04 -13.25 11.92
CA ARG A 103 20.25 -13.82 11.31
C ARG A 103 21.41 -12.82 11.31
N ARG A 104 21.14 -11.55 11.07
CA ARG A 104 22.17 -10.51 10.96
C ARG A 104 22.80 -10.17 12.32
N SER A 105 22.02 -10.12 13.39
CA SER A 105 22.56 -9.89 14.74
C SER A 105 23.43 -11.04 15.26
N ARG A 106 23.37 -12.22 14.64
CA ARG A 106 24.17 -13.40 15.00
C ARG A 106 25.48 -13.54 14.24
N GLN A 107 25.74 -12.68 13.24
CA GLN A 107 27.04 -12.63 12.55
C GLN A 107 28.00 -11.58 13.11
N GLU A 108 27.53 -10.70 13.99
CA GLU A 108 28.34 -9.64 14.61
C GLU A 108 28.87 -10.00 16.02
N GLY A 109 28.69 -11.24 16.48
CA GLY A 109 29.21 -11.75 17.76
C GLY A 109 29.88 -13.11 17.61
#